data_AF-A0A938Y6N6-F1
#
_entry.id   AF-A0A938Y6N6-F1
#
_cell.length_a   1.000
_cell.length_b   1.000
_cell.length_c   1.000
_cell.angle_alpha   90.00
_cell.angle_beta   90.00
_cell.angle_gamma   90.00
#
_symmetry.space_group_name_H-M   'P 1'
#
loop_
_entity.id
_entity.type
_entity.pdbx_description
1 polymer ?
#
loop_
_entity_poly.entity_id
_entity_poly.type
_entity_poly.pdbx_seq_one_letter_code
_entity_poly.pdbx_strand_id
1 'polypeptide(L)' 'MVKPYMIPAYAVLVKSGGWALEPTGAEGEKVVPESYRVPVAEYLAAQETAA' A
#
# COMPACT_ATOMS: atom_id res chain seq x y z
N MET A 1 -16.08 -0.54 -1.52
CA MET A 1 -16.03 0.70 -0.71
C MET A 1 -14.71 0.75 0.02
N VAL A 2 -13.91 1.80 -0.22
CA VAL A 2 -12.63 2.05 0.47
C VAL A 2 -12.92 2.56 1.88
N LYS A 3 -12.28 1.97 2.88
CA LYS A 3 -12.34 2.41 4.27
C LYS A 3 -11.12 3.30 4.52
N PRO A 4 -11.27 4.61 4.77
CA PRO A 4 -10.14 5.54 4.82
C PRO A 4 -9.05 5.14 5.82
N TYR A 5 -9.44 4.56 6.96
CA TYR A 5 -8.50 4.10 7.99
C TYR A 5 -7.59 2.93 7.53
N MET A 6 -7.97 2.20 6.48
CA MET A 6 -7.16 1.10 5.95
C MET A 6 -6.01 1.59 5.06
N ILE A 7 -6.09 2.82 4.54
CA ILE A 7 -5.02 3.41 3.70
C ILE A 7 -3.69 3.50 4.48
N PRO A 8 -3.62 4.16 5.65
CA PRO A 8 -2.38 4.19 6.42
C PRO A 8 -1.96 2.81 6.93
N ALA A 9 -2.90 1.90 7.20
CA ALA A 9 -2.58 0.54 7.62
C ALA A 9 -1.85 -0.24 6.51
N TYR A 10 -2.37 -0.23 5.28
CA TYR A 10 -1.68 -0.86 4.14
C TYR A 10 -0.37 -0.14 3.81
N ALA A 11 -0.31 1.18 3.94
CA ALA A 11 0.94 1.93 3.74
C ALA A 11 2.06 1.46 4.67
N VAL A 12 1.76 1.21 5.95
CA VAL A 12 2.74 0.65 6.90
C VAL A 12 3.21 -0.75 6.48
N LEU A 13 2.29 -1.61 6.02
CA LEU A 13 2.61 -2.97 5.57
C LEU A 13 3.50 -2.99 4.32
N VAL A 14 3.28 -2.04 3.41
CA VAL A 14 4.12 -1.86 2.21
C VAL A 14 5.48 -1.30 2.60
N LYS A 15 5.53 -0.27 3.45
CA LYS A 15 6.77 0.35 3.93
C LYS A 15 7.65 -0.62 4.73
N SER A 16 7.04 -1.60 5.42
CA SER A 16 7.77 -2.66 6.13
C SER A 16 8.29 -3.76 5.20
N GLY A 17 8.04 -3.69 3.89
CA GLY A 17 8.44 -4.69 2.89
C GLY A 17 7.67 -6.01 2.98
N GLY A 18 6.60 -6.08 3.79
CA GLY A 18 5.84 -7.31 3.99
C GLY A 18 4.68 -7.50 3.00
N TRP A 19 4.32 -6.44 2.29
CA TRP A 19 3.27 -6.41 1.27
C TRP A 19 3.75 -5.64 0.06
N ALA A 20 3.34 -6.07 -1.12
CA ALA A 20 3.56 -5.35 -2.35
C ALA A 20 2.35 -4.50 -2.73
N LEU A 21 2.64 -3.36 -3.35
CA LEU A 21 1.60 -2.44 -3.82
C LEU A 21 0.91 -2.98 -5.08
N GLU A 22 1.68 -3.67 -5.92
CA GLU A 22 1.22 -4.34 -7.14
C GLU A 22 1.74 -5.79 -7.15
N PRO A 23 1.04 -6.71 -7.81
CA PRO A 23 1.51 -8.10 -7.91
C PRO A 23 2.81 -8.17 -8.71
N THR A 24 3.85 -8.80 -8.16
CA THR A 24 5.13 -9.01 -8.85
C THR A 24 5.27 -10.43 -9.42
N GLY A 25 4.29 -11.30 -9.16
CA GLY A 25 4.31 -12.70 -9.56
C GLY A 25 5.14 -13.61 -8.64
N ALA A 26 5.55 -13.11 -7.47
CA ALA A 26 6.24 -13.92 -6.47
C ALA A 26 5.25 -14.86 -5.75
N GLU A 27 5.66 -16.10 -5.52
CA GLU A 27 4.83 -17.11 -4.85
C GLU A 27 4.63 -16.73 -3.37
N GLY A 28 3.37 -16.74 -2.91
CA GLY A 28 3.02 -16.39 -1.52
C GLY A 28 3.07 -14.90 -1.20
N GLU A 29 3.25 -14.04 -2.20
CA GLU A 29 3.25 -12.58 -2.04
C GLU A 29 1.91 -12.06 -1.50
N LYS A 30 1.98 -11.15 -0.54
CA LYS A 30 0.81 -10.41 -0.05
C LYS A 30 0.70 -9.10 -0.82
N VAL A 31 -0.41 -8.92 -1.53
CA VAL A 31 -0.63 -7.75 -2.39
C VAL A 31 -1.77 -6.91 -1.84
N VAL A 32 -1.57 -5.59 -1.82
CA VAL A 32 -2.63 -4.64 -1.44
C VAL A 32 -3.86 -4.86 -2.35
N PRO A 33 -5.08 -4.95 -1.78
CA PRO A 33 -6.28 -5.12 -2.59
C PRO A 33 -6.42 -3.99 -3.61
N GLU A 34 -6.92 -4.31 -4.81
CA GLU A 34 -6.95 -3.41 -5.96
C GLU A 34 -7.51 -2.01 -5.64
N SER A 35 -8.64 -1.95 -4.93
CA SER A 35 -9.28 -0.68 -4.55
C SER A 35 -8.45 0.22 -3.63
N TYR A 36 -7.38 -0.30 -3.03
CA TYR A 36 -6.49 0.44 -2.13
C TYR A 36 -5.14 0.77 -2.75
N ARG A 37 -4.76 0.22 -3.90
CA ARG A 37 -3.42 0.41 -4.48
C ARG A 37 -3.13 1.88 -4.76
N VAL A 38 -4.02 2.55 -5.50
CA VAL A 38 -3.89 3.98 -5.83
C VAL A 38 -3.93 4.86 -4.57
N PRO A 39 -4.93 4.76 -3.67
CA PRO A 39 -4.95 5.57 -2.45
C PRO A 39 -3.73 5.38 -1.54
N VAL A 40 -3.18 4.16 -1.46
CA VAL A 40 -1.98 3.86 -0.67
C VAL A 40 -0.73 4.44 -1.33
N ALA A 41 -0.62 4.36 -2.67
CA ALA A 41 0.47 4.97 -3.41
C ALA A 41 0.53 6.49 -3.20
N GLU A 42 -0.62 7.16 -3.35
CA GLU A 42 -0.75 8.61 -3.13
C GLU A 42 -0.38 9.00 -1.70
N TYR A 43 -0.87 8.22 -0.71
CA TYR A 43 -0.55 8.45 0.69
C TYR A 43 0.96 8.30 0.99
N LEU A 44 1.62 7.29 0.42
CA LEU A 44 3.07 7.09 0.58
C LEU A 44 3.87 8.23 -0.06
N ALA A 45 3.53 8.63 -1.29
CA ALA A 45 4.20 9.72 -2.00
C ALA A 45 4.06 11.08 -1.27
N ALA A 46 2.89 11.33 -0.68
CA ALA A 46 2.64 12.53 0.12
C ALA A 46 3.50 12.58 1.40
N GLN A 47 3.82 11.44 2.02
CA GLN A 47 4.71 11.39 3.18
C GLN A 47 6.18 11.64 2.81
N GLU A 48 6.63 11.15 1.65
CA GLU A 48 8.02 11.29 1.20
C GLU A 48 8.36 12.72 0.79
N THR A 49 7.38 13.49 0.31
CA THR A 49 7.55 14.92 -0.01
C THR A 49 7.60 15.80 1.26
N ALA A 50 7.16 15.30 2.40
CA ALA A 50 7.12 16.02 3.67
C ALA A 50 8.34 15.77 4.58
N ALA A 51 9.26 14.89 4.16
CA ALA A 51 10.49 14.51 4.88
C ALA A 51 11.71 15.20 4.26
#